data_AF-A0A2T1KHX9-F1
#
_entry.id   AF-A0A2T1KHX9-F1
#
_cell.length_a   1.000
_cell.length_b   1.000
_cell.length_c   1.000
_cell.angle_alpha   90.00
_cell.angle_beta   90.00
_cell.angle_gamma   90.00
#
_symmetry.space_group_name_H-M   'P 1'
#
loop_
_entity.id
_entity.type
_entity.pdbx_description
1 polymer ?
#
loop_
_entity_poly.entity_id
_entity_poly.type
_entity_poly.pdbx_seq_one_letter_code
_entity_poly.pdbx_strand_id
1 'polypeptide(L)'
;MIDMLRNIPLRALFARLFSLLFFFLAFTLVAATISDVIEILRSDQPLMKAMINGVNGSIIALAVYELAMVIRSEYSGRSESHDIMTMMRRTLPRFISTVCVAMSLEGLIMIIKYSQLELAGNLVYPVAIIASTALLLAALGVFLKMAPRESDNNCS
;
A
#
# COMPACT_ATOMS: atom_id res chain seq x y z
N MET A 1 -21.84 18.11 25.88
CA MET A 1 -21.03 17.07 25.20
C MET A 1 -21.76 16.41 24.01
N ILE A 2 -23.10 16.49 23.93
CA ILE A 2 -23.90 15.90 22.85
C ILE A 2 -24.08 16.85 21.65
N ASP A 3 -24.02 18.17 21.84
CA ASP A 3 -24.15 19.15 20.74
C ASP A 3 -22.92 19.26 19.82
N MET A 4 -21.76 18.75 20.23
CA MET A 4 -20.53 18.75 19.41
C MET A 4 -20.59 17.75 18.24
N LEU A 5 -21.55 16.81 18.27
CA LEU A 5 -21.77 15.82 17.20
C LEU A 5 -22.65 16.34 16.05
N ARG A 6 -23.32 17.50 16.20
CA ARG A 6 -24.34 17.93 15.23
C ARG A 6 -23.78 18.68 13.99
N ASN A 7 -22.54 19.17 14.05
CA ASN A 7 -21.90 19.93 12.96
C ASN A 7 -20.60 19.30 12.43
N ILE A 8 -20.37 18.00 12.65
CA ILE A 8 -19.25 17.31 11.97
C ILE A 8 -19.70 17.07 10.52
N PRO A 9 -18.98 17.57 9.49
CA PRO A 9 -19.31 17.22 8.12
C PRO A 9 -19.20 15.70 8.02
N LEU A 10 -20.29 15.01 7.65
CA LEU A 10 -20.38 13.54 7.58
C LEU A 10 -19.12 12.93 6.92
N ARG A 11 -18.57 13.62 5.92
CA ARG A 11 -17.31 13.30 5.23
C ARG A 11 -16.11 13.14 6.17
N ALA A 12 -15.91 14.04 7.12
CA ALA A 12 -14.81 13.97 8.08
C ALA A 12 -15.02 12.85 9.12
N LEU A 13 -16.28 12.58 9.50
CA LEU A 13 -16.61 11.46 10.38
C LEU A 13 -16.27 10.12 9.71
N PHE A 14 -16.73 9.92 8.47
CA PHE A 14 -16.45 8.73 7.68
C PHE A 14 -14.96 8.52 7.47
N ALA A 15 -14.22 9.57 7.12
CA ALA A 15 -12.78 9.47 6.94
C ALA A 15 -12.04 9.13 8.24
N ARG A 16 -12.44 9.70 9.37
CA ARG A 16 -11.84 9.40 10.68
C ARG A 16 -12.07 7.94 11.07
N LEU A 17 -13.26 7.41 10.82
CA LEU A 17 -13.58 6.00 11.05
C LEU A 17 -12.77 5.10 10.11
N PHE A 18 -12.71 5.43 8.82
CA PHE A 18 -11.98 4.68 7.80
C PHE A 18 -10.48 4.64 8.10
N SER A 19 -9.85 5.78 8.39
CA SER A 19 -8.45 5.80 8.84
C SER A 19 -8.22 4.91 10.05
N LEU A 20 -9.09 4.98 11.07
CA LEU A 20 -8.94 4.17 12.29
C LEU A 20 -9.00 2.67 11.97
N LEU A 21 -9.93 2.25 11.12
CA LEU A 21 -10.02 0.86 10.65
C LEU A 21 -8.74 0.40 9.95
N PHE A 22 -8.17 1.22 9.05
CA PHE A 22 -6.92 0.87 8.36
C PHE A 22 -5.71 0.83 9.31
N PHE A 23 -5.65 1.73 10.30
CA PHE A 23 -4.62 1.66 11.34
C PHE A 23 -4.72 0.38 12.17
N PHE A 24 -5.94 0.01 12.57
CA PHE A 24 -6.18 -1.23 13.31
C PHE A 24 -5.81 -2.45 12.46
N LEU A 25 -6.23 -2.47 11.19
CA LEU A 25 -5.89 -3.52 10.24
C LEU A 25 -4.38 -3.67 10.07
N ALA A 26 -3.64 -2.56 9.90
CA ALA A 26 -2.18 -2.59 9.80
C ALA A 26 -1.55 -3.19 11.06
N PHE A 27 -2.02 -2.81 12.25
CA PHE A 27 -1.53 -3.35 13.52
C PHE A 27 -1.83 -4.85 13.65
N THR A 28 -3.05 -5.28 13.30
CA THR A 28 -3.43 -6.70 13.29
C THR A 28 -2.57 -7.50 12.31
N LEU A 29 -2.26 -6.95 11.14
CA LEU A 29 -1.37 -7.60 10.17
C LEU A 29 0.04 -7.78 10.71
N VAL A 30 0.62 -6.75 11.34
CA VAL A 30 1.94 -6.88 11.99
C VAL A 30 1.90 -7.93 13.11
N ALA A 31 0.85 -7.95 13.92
CA ALA A 31 0.71 -8.94 14.97
C ALA A 31 0.63 -10.37 14.40
N ALA A 32 -0.19 -10.56 13.36
CA ALA A 32 -0.33 -11.85 12.68
C ALA A 32 1.01 -12.33 12.10
N THR A 33 1.78 -11.44 11.47
CA THR A 33 3.04 -11.83 10.85
C THR A 33 4.11 -12.18 11.87
N ILE A 34 4.12 -11.50 13.02
CA ILE A 34 4.96 -11.88 14.16
C ILE A 34 4.56 -13.26 14.68
N SER A 35 3.25 -13.51 14.85
CA SER A 35 2.75 -14.82 15.29
C SER A 35 3.16 -15.94 14.33
N ASP A 36 2.98 -15.74 13.02
CA ASP A 36 3.37 -16.71 12.00
C ASP A 36 4.88 -16.99 12.03
N VAL A 37 5.72 -15.96 12.16
CA VAL A 37 7.17 -16.12 12.23
C VAL A 37 7.59 -16.91 13.48
N ILE A 38 6.97 -16.63 14.62
CA ILE A 38 7.23 -17.38 15.87
C ILE A 38 6.82 -18.84 15.72
N GLU A 39 5.67 -19.11 15.09
CA GLU A 39 5.19 -20.47 14.85
C GLU A 39 6.14 -21.24 13.92
N ILE A 40 6.58 -20.62 12.82
CA ILE A 40 7.52 -21.23 11.88
C ILE A 40 8.87 -21.48 12.53
N LEU A 41 9.34 -20.60 13.42
CA LEU A 41 10.62 -20.77 14.11
C LEU A 41 10.57 -21.87 15.20
N ARG A 42 9.40 -22.11 15.79
CA ARG A 42 9.17 -23.24 16.69
C ARG A 42 8.96 -24.55 15.95
N SER A 43 8.54 -24.48 14.69
CA SER A 43 8.44 -25.62 13.79
C SER A 43 9.82 -25.97 13.23
N ASP A 44 10.05 -27.23 12.86
CA ASP A 44 11.29 -27.71 12.21
C ASP A 44 11.34 -27.31 10.71
N GLN A 45 10.77 -26.14 10.38
CA GLN A 45 10.66 -25.60 9.03
C GLN A 45 11.91 -24.80 8.69
N PRO A 46 12.29 -24.70 7.40
CA PRO A 46 13.47 -23.96 7.00
C PRO A 46 13.35 -22.48 7.37
N LEU A 47 14.40 -21.92 7.98
CA LEU A 47 14.49 -20.50 8.37
C LEU A 47 14.16 -19.54 7.22
N MET A 48 14.51 -19.93 5.99
CA MET A 48 14.18 -19.19 4.77
C MET A 48 12.67 -18.91 4.65
N LYS A 49 11.82 -19.87 5.04
CA LYS A 49 10.36 -19.72 4.98
C LYS A 49 9.85 -18.69 5.99
N ALA A 50 10.44 -18.65 7.20
CA ALA A 50 10.11 -17.65 8.21
C ALA A 50 10.48 -16.24 7.75
N MET A 51 11.67 -16.08 7.15
CA MET A 51 12.14 -14.80 6.63
C MET A 51 11.28 -14.31 5.47
N ILE A 52 10.94 -15.20 4.54
CA ILE A 52 10.06 -14.89 3.40
C ILE A 52 8.67 -14.44 3.87
N ASN A 53 8.05 -15.19 4.78
CA ASN A 53 6.72 -14.84 5.31
C ASN A 53 6.77 -13.52 6.11
N GLY A 54 7.80 -13.32 6.92
CA GLY A 54 7.98 -12.08 7.68
C GLY A 54 8.12 -10.86 6.78
N VAL A 55 8.92 -10.94 5.71
CA VAL A 55 9.09 -9.85 4.74
C VAL A 55 7.78 -9.54 4.03
N ASN A 56 7.10 -10.56 3.47
CA ASN A 56 5.83 -10.39 2.77
C ASN A 56 4.78 -9.69 3.67
N GLY A 57 4.58 -10.27 4.84
CA GLY A 57 3.66 -9.75 5.83
C GLY A 57 3.95 -8.31 6.26
N SER A 58 5.23 -7.99 6.47
CA SER A 58 5.66 -6.63 6.84
C SER A 58 5.38 -5.61 5.74
N ILE A 59 5.57 -5.98 4.48
CA ILE A 59 5.33 -5.09 3.34
C ILE A 59 3.84 -4.84 3.15
N ILE A 60 2.99 -5.88 3.28
CA ILE A 60 1.53 -5.71 3.24
C ILE A 60 1.08 -4.78 4.37
N ALA A 61 1.57 -5.01 5.58
CA ALA A 61 1.26 -4.16 6.73
C ALA A 61 1.69 -2.70 6.51
N LEU A 62 2.88 -2.49 5.93
CA LEU A 62 3.39 -1.16 5.58
C LEU A 62 2.53 -0.47 4.51
N ALA A 63 2.07 -1.20 3.49
CA ALA A 63 1.17 -0.67 2.47
C ALA A 63 -0.18 -0.23 3.06
N VAL A 64 -0.76 -1.04 3.95
CA VAL A 64 -2.01 -0.70 4.67
C VAL A 64 -1.81 0.49 5.61
N TYR A 65 -0.65 0.58 6.27
CA TYR A 65 -0.29 1.72 7.12
C TYR A 65 -0.15 3.02 6.31
N GLU A 66 0.53 2.99 5.16
CA GLU A 66 0.65 4.15 4.28
C GLU A 66 -0.72 4.61 3.78
N LEU A 67 -1.62 3.69 3.43
CA LEU A 67 -3.01 4.02 3.12
C LEU A 67 -3.71 4.74 4.27
N ALA A 68 -3.58 4.22 5.50
CA ALA A 68 -4.19 4.82 6.68
C ALA A 68 -3.73 6.27 6.89
N MET A 69 -2.43 6.52 6.67
CA MET A 69 -1.81 7.84 6.76
C MET A 69 -2.29 8.77 5.65
N VAL A 70 -2.36 8.27 4.42
CA VAL A 70 -2.87 8.97 3.24
C VAL A 70 -4.31 9.45 3.48
N ILE A 71 -5.21 8.56 3.91
CA ILE A 71 -6.61 8.90 4.20
C ILE A 71 -6.65 9.95 5.30
N ARG A 72 -5.84 9.78 6.36
CA ARG A 72 -5.79 10.75 7.45
C ARG A 72 -5.37 12.12 6.93
N SER A 73 -4.33 12.21 6.10
CA SER A 73 -3.84 13.48 5.55
C SER A 73 -4.81 14.16 4.60
N GLU A 74 -5.58 13.39 3.83
CA GLU A 74 -6.56 13.91 2.87
C GLU A 74 -7.74 14.60 3.58
N TYR A 75 -8.13 14.08 4.75
CA TYR A 75 -9.30 14.55 5.48
C TYR A 75 -8.98 15.35 6.75
N SER A 76 -7.71 15.43 7.18
CA SER A 76 -7.31 16.15 8.41
C SER A 76 -7.31 17.68 8.31
N GLY A 77 -7.64 18.24 7.14
CA GLY A 77 -7.96 19.66 7.02
C GLY A 77 -7.07 20.40 6.04
N ARG A 78 -7.65 20.69 4.87
CA ARG A 78 -7.55 21.99 4.19
C ARG A 78 -8.82 22.17 3.37
N SER A 79 -9.87 22.65 4.04
CA SER A 79 -11.01 23.26 3.39
C SER A 79 -10.58 24.66 2.93
N GLU A 80 -9.91 24.75 1.80
CA GLU A 80 -9.83 25.98 0.99
C GLU A 80 -9.15 25.62 -0.32
N SER A 81 -9.96 25.53 -1.38
CA SER A 81 -9.64 25.84 -2.79
C SER A 81 -8.36 25.28 -3.44
N HIS A 82 -7.62 24.36 -2.83
CA HIS A 82 -6.61 23.60 -3.55
C HIS A 82 -7.26 22.42 -4.26
N ASP A 83 -7.15 22.48 -5.59
CA ASP A 83 -7.71 21.55 -6.55
C ASP A 83 -7.59 20.09 -6.06
N ILE A 84 -8.72 19.38 -5.95
CA ILE A 84 -8.79 17.95 -5.61
C ILE A 84 -7.85 17.16 -6.53
N MET A 85 -7.65 17.66 -7.76
CA MET A 85 -6.71 17.16 -8.73
C MET A 85 -5.24 17.19 -8.23
N THR A 86 -4.81 18.24 -7.55
CA THR A 86 -3.44 18.38 -7.02
C THR A 86 -3.21 17.45 -5.83
N MET A 87 -4.20 17.28 -4.95
CA MET A 87 -4.12 16.32 -3.83
C MET A 87 -4.05 14.88 -4.33
N MET A 88 -4.95 14.50 -5.26
CA MET A 88 -4.99 13.16 -5.84
C MET A 88 -3.66 12.78 -6.52
N ARG A 89 -2.95 13.75 -7.14
CA ARG A 89 -1.63 13.55 -7.76
C ARG A 89 -0.47 13.39 -6.79
N ARG A 90 -0.59 13.87 -5.55
CA ARG A 90 0.44 13.64 -4.52
C ARG A 90 0.21 12.31 -3.82
N THR A 91 -1.05 11.93 -3.69
CA THR A 91 -1.49 10.80 -2.89
C THR A 91 -1.51 9.47 -3.68
N LEU A 92 -2.07 9.46 -4.89
CA LEU A 92 -2.16 8.24 -5.72
C LEU A 92 -0.79 7.64 -6.05
N PRO A 93 0.23 8.41 -6.47
CA PRO A 93 1.52 7.82 -6.82
C PRO A 93 2.21 7.19 -5.62
N ARG A 94 2.07 7.79 -4.44
CA ARG A 94 2.63 7.25 -3.20
C ARG A 94 1.98 5.91 -2.84
N PHE A 95 0.65 5.86 -2.87
CA PHE A 95 -0.08 4.63 -2.58
C PHE A 95 0.23 3.52 -3.61
N ILE A 96 0.10 3.82 -4.90
CA ILE A 96 0.31 2.84 -5.97
C ILE A 96 1.77 2.38 -6.03
N SER A 97 2.73 3.27 -5.75
CA SER A 97 4.15 2.90 -5.64
C SER A 97 4.38 1.84 -4.57
N THR A 98 3.78 1.98 -3.40
CA THR A 98 3.97 1.01 -2.30
C THR A 98 3.29 -0.32 -2.58
N VAL A 99 2.09 -0.32 -3.20
CA VAL A 99 1.44 -1.54 -3.69
C VAL A 99 2.28 -2.23 -4.77
N CYS A 100 2.88 -1.46 -5.67
CA CYS A 100 3.78 -1.99 -6.68
C CYS A 100 5.02 -2.65 -6.07
N VAL A 101 5.64 -2.01 -5.08
CA VAL A 101 6.79 -2.60 -4.36
C VAL A 101 6.38 -3.92 -3.70
N ALA A 102 5.19 -3.97 -3.09
CA ALA A 102 4.62 -5.20 -2.51
C ALA A 102 4.43 -6.31 -3.55
N MET A 103 3.74 -6.02 -4.67
CA MET A 103 3.51 -7.02 -5.72
C MET A 103 4.80 -7.49 -6.41
N SER A 104 5.77 -6.58 -6.60
CA SER A 104 7.07 -6.94 -7.19
C SER A 104 7.83 -7.92 -6.29
N LEU A 105 7.78 -7.67 -4.98
CA LEU A 105 8.47 -8.51 -4.01
C LEU A 105 7.78 -9.88 -3.87
N GLU A 106 6.46 -9.91 -3.92
CA GLU A 106 5.66 -11.14 -3.96
C GLU A 106 6.00 -12.01 -5.19
N GLY A 107 6.12 -11.37 -6.37
CA GLY A 107 6.58 -12.03 -7.60
C GLY A 107 8.00 -12.60 -7.47
N LEU A 108 8.93 -11.82 -6.90
CA LEU A 108 10.32 -12.23 -6.72
C LEU A 108 10.48 -13.41 -5.74
N ILE A 109 9.77 -13.37 -4.61
CA ILE A 109 9.72 -14.46 -3.64
C ILE A 109 9.22 -15.74 -4.30
N MET A 110 8.15 -15.66 -5.11
CA MET A 110 7.62 -16.82 -5.82
C MET A 110 8.64 -17.40 -6.80
N ILE A 111 9.37 -16.57 -7.55
CA ILE A 111 10.44 -17.06 -8.45
C ILE A 111 11.49 -17.84 -7.66
N ILE A 112 11.96 -17.29 -6.54
CA ILE A 112 12.98 -17.94 -5.71
C ILE A 112 12.46 -19.30 -5.19
N LYS A 113 11.22 -19.33 -4.71
CA LYS A 113 10.58 -20.55 -4.18
C LYS A 113 10.39 -21.62 -5.26
N TYR A 114 9.89 -21.24 -6.45
CA TYR A 114 9.68 -22.18 -7.55
C TYR A 114 11.00 -22.64 -8.19
N SER A 115 12.02 -21.79 -8.23
CA SER A 115 13.35 -22.14 -8.75
C SER A 115 14.04 -23.22 -7.94
N GLN A 116 13.77 -23.30 -6.63
CA GLN A 116 14.40 -24.27 -5.72
C GLN A 116 13.68 -25.64 -5.70
N LEU A 117 12.45 -25.72 -6.22
CA LEU A 117 11.62 -26.93 -6.16
C LEU A 117 11.62 -27.77 -7.45
N GLU A 118 12.43 -27.42 -8.46
CA GLU A 118 12.49 -28.10 -9.78
C GLU A 118 11.13 -28.25 -10.52
N LEU A 119 10.07 -27.54 -10.10
CA LEU A 119 8.77 -27.47 -10.80
C LEU A 119 8.79 -26.48 -11.98
N ALA A 120 9.74 -26.64 -12.90
CA ALA A 120 10.03 -25.73 -14.02
C ALA A 120 8.85 -25.50 -15.01
N GLY A 121 7.71 -26.17 -14.84
CA GLY A 121 6.57 -26.10 -15.74
C GLY A 121 5.60 -24.94 -15.52
N ASN A 122 5.63 -24.21 -14.39
CA ASN A 122 4.58 -23.23 -14.04
C ASN A 122 5.07 -21.81 -13.70
N LEU A 123 6.15 -21.37 -14.35
CA LEU A 123 6.74 -20.03 -14.16
C LEU A 123 5.86 -18.85 -14.61
N VAL A 124 4.72 -19.14 -15.23
CA VAL A 124 3.80 -18.12 -15.78
C VAL A 124 3.24 -17.21 -14.68
N TYR A 125 3.01 -17.73 -13.46
CA TYR A 125 2.44 -16.96 -12.36
C TYR A 125 3.33 -15.78 -11.91
N PRO A 126 4.59 -15.98 -11.50
CA PRO A 126 5.45 -14.87 -11.12
C PRO A 126 5.70 -13.89 -12.27
N VAL A 127 5.83 -14.40 -13.50
CA VAL A 127 6.00 -13.54 -14.69
C VAL A 127 4.77 -12.65 -14.91
N ALA A 128 3.57 -13.20 -14.76
CA ALA A 128 2.32 -12.44 -14.87
C ALA A 128 2.20 -11.36 -13.78
N ILE A 129 2.63 -11.65 -12.54
CA ILE A 129 2.63 -10.66 -11.45
C ILE A 129 3.60 -9.52 -11.74
N ILE A 130 4.83 -9.83 -12.16
CA ILE A 130 5.83 -8.80 -12.50
C ILE A 130 5.37 -7.97 -13.70
N ALA A 131 4.84 -8.62 -14.74
CA ALA A 131 4.30 -7.93 -15.92
C ALA A 131 3.13 -7.01 -15.56
N SER A 132 2.19 -7.49 -14.72
CA SER A 132 1.05 -6.68 -14.24
C SER A 132 1.53 -5.47 -13.44
N THR A 133 2.56 -5.67 -12.61
CA THR A 133 3.14 -4.62 -11.77
C THR A 133 3.85 -3.56 -12.61
N ALA A 134 4.61 -3.97 -13.63
CA ALA A 134 5.25 -3.07 -14.58
C ALA A 134 4.21 -2.28 -15.39
N LEU A 135 3.12 -2.93 -15.82
CA LEU A 135 2.01 -2.29 -16.52
C LEU A 135 1.30 -1.26 -15.63
N LEU A 136 1.07 -1.58 -14.36
CA LEU A 136 0.48 -0.67 -13.37
C LEU A 136 1.36 0.57 -13.16
N LEU A 137 2.67 0.39 -13.00
CA LEU A 137 3.62 1.51 -12.90
C LEU A 137 3.67 2.34 -14.17
N ALA A 138 3.66 1.70 -15.35
CA ALA A 138 3.65 2.42 -16.62
C ALA A 138 2.38 3.25 -16.77
N ALA A 139 1.21 2.67 -16.45
CA ALA A 139 -0.08 3.37 -16.47
C ALA A 139 -0.08 4.56 -15.49
N LEU A 140 0.44 4.37 -14.28
CA LEU A 140 0.63 5.44 -13.32
C LEU A 140 1.56 6.53 -13.87
N GLY A 141 2.71 6.17 -14.44
CA GLY A 141 3.66 7.11 -15.04
C GLY A 141 3.05 7.95 -16.16
N VAL A 142 2.23 7.32 -17.02
CA VAL A 142 1.47 8.01 -18.07
C VAL A 142 0.42 8.94 -17.46
N PHE A 143 -0.30 8.49 -16.44
CA PHE A 143 -1.27 9.31 -15.72
C PHE A 143 -0.62 10.57 -15.12
N LEU A 144 0.55 10.45 -14.46
CA LEU A 144 1.28 11.60 -13.94
C LEU A 144 1.78 12.53 -15.06
N LYS A 145 2.18 11.99 -16.22
CA LYS A 145 2.65 12.79 -17.37
C LYS A 145 1.53 13.62 -18.00
N MET A 146 0.32 13.05 -18.11
CA MET A 146 -0.84 13.72 -18.70
C MET A 146 -1.50 14.72 -17.73
N ALA A 147 -1.22 14.60 -16.44
CA ALA A 147 -1.69 15.52 -15.42
C ALA A 147 -1.06 16.93 -15.64
N PRO A 148 -1.83 17.97 -16.01
CA PRO A 148 -1.28 19.31 -16.29
C PRO A 148 -0.48 19.88 -15.12
N ARG A 149 0.82 20.13 -15.31
CA ARG A 149 1.66 20.77 -14.29
C ARG A 149 1.11 22.15 -13.98
N GLU A 150 0.77 22.40 -12.71
CA GLU A 150 0.44 23.74 -12.23
C GLU A 150 1.64 24.62 -12.55
N SER A 151 1.43 25.58 -13.45
CA SER A 151 2.48 26.47 -13.93
C SER A 151 2.70 27.50 -12.83
N ASP A 152 3.89 27.50 -12.23
CA ASP A 152 4.35 28.56 -11.33
C ASP A 152 4.49 29.87 -12.13
N ASN A 153 3.35 30.50 -12.45
CA ASN A 153 3.28 31.84 -13.00
C ASN A 153 3.16 32.82 -11.83
N ASN A 154 4.23 32.96 -11.05
CA ASN A 154 4.44 34.12 -10.18
C ASN A 154 5.90 34.56 -10.31
N CYS A 155 6.23 35.05 -11.49
CA CYS A 155 7.40 35.89 -11.69
C CYS A 155 7.04 36.94 -12.75
N SER A 156 6.52 38.07 -12.29
CA SER A 156 6.58 39.40 -12.92
C SER A 156 6.15 40.43 -11.88
#